data_AF-A0A485LK92-F1
#
_entry.id   AF-A0A485LK92-F1
#
_cell.length_a   1.000
_cell.length_b   1.000
_cell.length_c   1.000
_cell.angle_alpha   90.00
_cell.angle_beta   90.00
_cell.angle_gamma   90.00
#
_symmetry.space_group_name_H-M   'P 1'
#
loop_
_entity.id
_entity.type
_entity.pdbx_description
1 polymer ?
#
loop_
_entity_poly.entity_id
_entity_poly.type
_entity_poly.pdbx_seq_one_letter_code
_entity_poly.pdbx_strand_id
1 'polypeptide(L)'
;MADEQSAVWSVDPVTGNVHRVDNELSLRFDRHSPESVVFAGCLLRTKGLPTSSINHILFMAGLWLDFADEIHDEVEEEAPLDQEYLRLVVPGYMGHGALELIRCVAVTIDCCSHDQGWADTSDANGTYRGTNSWIEFDVLDATNKQVFPRTTVCRNLRATPSYRHHVMISRDSELLNFMVTPNYALVVSLRAQYGGWANYAKFTRISLAYVVGLRDYSIVQAQKTLDSLVADHGKKAWWGPAAVAP
;
A
#
# COMPACT_ATOMS: atom_id res chain seq x y z
N MET A 1 8.03 13.80 -25.01
CA MET A 1 7.03 14.42 -24.10
C MET A 1 5.93 13.46 -23.67
N ALA A 2 5.51 12.46 -24.47
CA ALA A 2 4.53 11.45 -24.02
C ALA A 2 5.06 10.47 -22.95
N ASP A 3 6.39 10.25 -22.88
CA ASP A 3 7.03 9.24 -22.03
C ASP A 3 7.19 9.64 -20.53
N GLU A 4 7.05 10.93 -20.20
CA GLU A 4 7.20 11.40 -18.81
C GLU A 4 5.89 11.34 -18.00
N GLN A 5 4.72 11.41 -18.67
CA GLN A 5 3.42 11.39 -17.98
C GLN A 5 3.01 10.00 -17.49
N SER A 6 3.58 8.94 -18.07
CA SER A 6 3.39 7.55 -17.63
C SER A 6 4.50 7.04 -16.71
N ALA A 7 5.53 7.85 -16.44
CA ALA A 7 6.66 7.43 -15.62
C ALA A 7 6.30 7.39 -14.13
N VAL A 8 6.69 6.31 -13.47
CA VAL A 8 6.58 6.16 -12.01
C VAL A 8 7.87 6.62 -11.34
N TRP A 9 7.73 7.38 -10.25
CA TRP A 9 8.83 7.94 -9.49
C TRP A 9 8.84 7.37 -8.08
N SER A 10 9.86 6.59 -7.72
CA SER A 10 9.99 6.07 -6.36
C SER A 10 10.56 7.14 -5.43
N VAL A 11 9.98 7.22 -4.24
CA VAL A 11 10.43 8.09 -3.16
C VAL A 11 11.08 7.25 -2.07
N ASP A 12 12.32 7.60 -1.74
CA ASP A 12 13.01 7.04 -0.59
C ASP A 12 12.37 7.58 0.71
N PRO A 13 11.82 6.72 1.58
CA PRO A 13 11.05 7.15 2.75
C PRO A 13 11.89 7.82 3.85
N VAL A 14 13.22 7.70 3.79
CA VAL A 14 14.14 8.25 4.80
C VAL A 14 14.68 9.60 4.35
N THR A 15 15.10 9.68 3.09
CA THR A 15 15.77 10.87 2.53
C THR A 15 14.81 11.78 1.75
N GLY A 16 13.65 11.28 1.33
CA GLY A 16 12.73 11.97 0.42
C GLY A 16 13.26 12.11 -1.00
N ASN A 17 14.38 11.45 -1.33
CA ASN A 17 14.94 11.49 -2.67
C ASN A 17 14.04 10.76 -3.66
N VAL A 18 13.85 11.38 -4.83
CA VAL A 18 12.95 10.88 -5.86
C VAL A 18 13.78 10.38 -7.05
N HIS A 19 13.50 9.17 -7.51
CA HIS A 19 14.15 8.57 -8.68
C HIS A 19 13.12 7.94 -9.61
N ARG A 20 13.35 8.05 -10.93
CA ARG A 20 12.51 7.39 -11.93
C ARG A 20 12.71 5.88 -11.82
N VAL A 21 11.63 5.13 -11.95
CA VAL A 21 11.64 3.67 -11.95
C VAL A 21 11.44 3.16 -13.38
N ASP A 22 12.35 2.31 -13.82
CA ASP A 22 12.31 1.74 -15.18
C ASP A 22 11.35 0.54 -15.28
N ASN A 23 11.13 -0.17 -14.18
CA ASN A 23 10.22 -1.32 -14.10
C ASN A 23 9.29 -1.20 -12.89
N GLU A 24 8.07 -0.72 -13.10
CA GLU A 24 7.06 -0.56 -12.05
C GLU A 24 6.73 -1.88 -11.33
N LEU A 25 6.79 -3.03 -12.02
CA LEU A 25 6.51 -4.33 -11.41
C LEU A 25 7.47 -4.64 -10.24
N SER A 26 8.67 -4.06 -10.24
CA SER A 26 9.62 -4.22 -9.12
C SER A 26 9.16 -3.57 -7.81
N LEU A 27 8.16 -2.69 -7.87
CA LEU A 27 7.59 -1.98 -6.72
C LEU A 27 6.39 -2.70 -6.11
N ARG A 28 5.79 -3.67 -6.83
CA ARG A 28 4.55 -4.32 -6.42
C ARG A 28 4.85 -5.68 -5.77
N PHE A 29 4.13 -5.97 -4.69
CA PHE A 29 4.12 -7.30 -4.10
C PHE A 29 3.18 -8.21 -4.89
N ASP A 30 3.52 -9.49 -4.99
CA ASP A 30 2.63 -10.49 -5.56
C ASP A 30 1.34 -10.56 -4.75
N ARG A 31 0.22 -10.55 -5.45
CA ARG A 31 -1.12 -10.55 -4.85
C ARG A 31 -1.64 -11.97 -4.77
N HIS A 32 -1.68 -12.54 -3.57
CA HIS A 32 -2.35 -13.80 -3.33
C HIS A 32 -3.71 -13.57 -2.67
N SER A 33 -4.72 -14.32 -3.10
CA SER A 33 -5.99 -14.34 -2.38
C SER A 33 -5.84 -15.11 -1.07
N PRO A 34 -6.64 -14.78 -0.04
CA PRO A 34 -6.72 -15.58 1.18
C PRO A 34 -6.93 -17.07 0.90
N GLU A 35 -7.82 -17.41 -0.05
CA GLU A 35 -8.13 -18.79 -0.43
C GLU A 35 -6.91 -19.52 -1.01
N SER A 36 -6.11 -18.85 -1.84
CA SER A 36 -4.90 -19.43 -2.42
C SER A 36 -3.87 -19.78 -1.34
N VAL A 37 -3.67 -18.88 -0.37
CA VAL A 37 -2.74 -19.12 0.75
C VAL A 37 -3.24 -20.24 1.65
N VAL A 38 -4.55 -20.25 1.96
CA VAL A 38 -5.19 -21.32 2.75
C VAL A 38 -5.09 -22.66 2.04
N PHE A 39 -5.36 -22.70 0.74
CA PHE A 39 -5.27 -23.92 -0.04
C PHE A 39 -3.86 -24.51 0.04
N ALA A 40 -2.83 -23.69 -0.19
CA ALA A 40 -1.44 -24.13 -0.07
C ALA A 40 -1.11 -24.62 1.36
N GLY A 41 -1.49 -23.85 2.38
CA GLY A 41 -1.25 -24.21 3.77
C GLY A 41 -1.95 -25.51 4.19
N CYS A 42 -3.24 -25.65 3.88
CA CYS A 42 -4.00 -26.85 4.19
C CYS A 42 -3.52 -28.07 3.41
N LEU A 43 -3.09 -27.90 2.14
CA LEU A 43 -2.50 -28.99 1.35
C LEU A 43 -1.23 -29.52 2.01
N LEU A 44 -0.33 -28.64 2.44
CA LEU A 44 0.87 -29.05 3.17
C LEU A 44 0.51 -29.73 4.50
N ARG A 45 -0.52 -29.22 5.19
CA ARG A 45 -1.02 -29.81 6.44
C ARG A 45 -1.54 -31.22 6.25
N THR A 46 -2.27 -31.51 5.17
CA THR A 46 -2.77 -32.87 4.89
C THR A 46 -1.66 -33.85 4.51
N LYS A 47 -0.47 -33.35 4.15
CA LYS A 47 0.75 -34.16 4.01
C LYS A 47 1.50 -34.37 5.33
N GLY A 48 0.93 -33.94 6.46
CA GLY A 48 1.48 -34.19 7.79
C GLY A 48 2.51 -33.17 8.26
N LEU A 49 2.71 -32.06 7.54
CA LEU A 49 3.67 -31.04 7.97
C LEU A 49 3.16 -30.31 9.23
N PRO A 50 4.05 -29.98 10.20
CA PRO A 50 3.72 -29.10 11.31
C PRO A 50 3.38 -27.69 10.85
N THR A 51 2.47 -27.03 11.55
CA THR A 51 2.04 -25.65 11.29
C THR A 51 3.21 -24.66 11.22
N SER A 52 4.22 -24.82 12.08
CA SER A 52 5.43 -23.99 12.07
C SER A 52 6.22 -24.12 10.76
N SER A 53 6.40 -25.33 10.26
CA SER A 53 7.07 -25.60 8.98
C SER A 53 6.27 -25.05 7.80
N ILE A 54 4.94 -25.19 7.84
CA ILE A 54 4.04 -24.65 6.81
C ILE A 54 4.17 -23.13 6.75
N ASN A 55 4.09 -22.44 7.88
CA ASN A 55 4.19 -20.98 7.91
C ASN A 55 5.55 -20.47 7.42
N HIS A 56 6.62 -21.23 7.67
CA HIS A 56 7.93 -20.92 7.10
C HIS A 56 7.98 -21.12 5.57
N ILE A 57 7.37 -22.19 5.05
CA ILE A 57 7.26 -22.43 3.61
C ILE A 57 6.44 -21.32 2.94
N LEU A 58 5.26 -20.98 3.49
CA LEU A 58 4.41 -19.90 2.96
C LEU A 58 5.16 -18.57 2.92
N PHE A 59 5.90 -18.26 4.00
CA PHE A 59 6.72 -17.06 4.08
C PHE A 59 7.82 -17.04 2.99
N MET A 60 8.60 -18.11 2.87
CA MET A 60 9.68 -18.21 1.87
C MET A 60 9.16 -18.23 0.43
N ALA A 61 7.97 -18.78 0.21
CA ALA A 61 7.32 -18.81 -1.10
C ALA A 61 6.72 -17.47 -1.52
N GLY A 62 6.78 -16.43 -0.66
CA GLY A 62 6.20 -15.12 -0.96
C GLY A 62 4.68 -15.10 -0.97
N LEU A 63 4.02 -16.10 -0.35
CA LEU A 63 2.56 -16.20 -0.29
C LEU A 63 1.97 -15.21 0.73
N TRP A 64 2.09 -13.92 0.41
CA TRP A 64 1.66 -12.78 1.21
C TRP A 64 0.30 -12.26 0.73
N LEU A 65 -0.43 -11.59 1.61
CA LEU A 65 -1.65 -10.89 1.24
C LEU A 65 -1.36 -9.42 0.98
N ASP A 66 -1.98 -8.86 -0.04
CA ASP A 66 -2.05 -7.41 -0.28
C ASP A 66 -3.41 -6.92 0.19
N PHE A 67 -3.41 -6.05 1.21
CA PHE A 67 -4.61 -5.36 1.67
C PHE A 67 -4.50 -3.89 1.28
N ALA A 68 -5.37 -3.45 0.39
CA ALA A 68 -5.26 -2.13 -0.22
C ALA A 68 -6.62 -1.48 -0.41
N ASP A 69 -6.61 -0.15 -0.44
CA ASP A 69 -7.71 0.68 -0.91
C ASP A 69 -7.15 1.80 -1.79
N GLU A 70 -7.97 2.32 -2.68
CA GLU A 70 -7.59 3.35 -3.63
C GLU A 70 -8.74 4.29 -3.96
N ILE A 71 -8.39 5.53 -4.29
CA ILE A 71 -9.31 6.56 -4.72
C ILE A 71 -8.79 7.22 -6.00
N HIS A 72 -9.72 7.59 -6.88
CA HIS A 72 -9.44 8.26 -8.16
C HIS A 72 -10.14 9.62 -8.25
N ASP A 73 -10.64 10.14 -7.13
CA ASP A 73 -11.34 11.41 -7.06
C ASP A 73 -10.34 12.55 -7.22
N GLU A 74 -10.64 13.49 -8.12
CA GLU A 74 -9.84 14.69 -8.31
C GLU A 74 -10.11 15.69 -7.18
N VAL A 75 -9.04 16.13 -6.52
CA VAL A 75 -9.05 17.19 -5.51
C VAL A 75 -8.12 18.29 -5.99
N GLU A 76 -8.64 19.52 -6.02
CA GLU A 76 -7.94 20.70 -6.49
C GLU A 76 -8.12 21.83 -5.47
N GLU A 77 -7.18 21.94 -4.53
CA GLU A 77 -7.35 22.85 -3.40
C GLU A 77 -6.13 23.75 -3.16
N GLU A 78 -6.40 25.00 -2.80
CA GLU A 78 -5.39 26.00 -2.50
C GLU A 78 -5.02 26.02 -1.01
N ALA A 79 -3.86 26.59 -0.70
CA ALA A 79 -3.44 26.80 0.68
C ALA A 79 -4.36 27.80 1.43
N PRO A 80 -4.57 27.62 2.75
CA PRO A 80 -4.01 26.57 3.59
C PRO A 80 -4.79 25.26 3.46
N LEU A 81 -4.09 24.20 3.05
CA LEU A 81 -4.65 22.87 2.83
C LEU A 81 -4.07 21.86 3.84
N ASP A 82 -4.99 21.16 4.51
CA ASP A 82 -4.77 19.99 5.35
C ASP A 82 -6.00 19.09 5.27
N GLN A 83 -6.07 18.27 4.21
CA GLN A 83 -7.24 17.47 3.90
C GLN A 83 -6.88 16.00 3.84
N GLU A 84 -7.62 15.17 4.59
CA GLU A 84 -7.62 13.72 4.43
C GLU A 84 -8.10 13.35 3.03
N TYR A 85 -7.34 12.51 2.34
CA TYR A 85 -7.63 12.11 0.97
C TYR A 85 -7.95 10.63 0.84
N LEU A 86 -7.22 9.77 1.58
CA LEU A 86 -7.51 8.35 1.63
C LEU A 86 -7.19 7.80 3.02
N ARG A 87 -8.00 6.84 3.48
CA ARG A 87 -7.83 6.15 4.75
C ARG A 87 -7.95 4.65 4.55
N LEU A 88 -6.96 3.91 5.03
CA LEU A 88 -6.99 2.45 5.07
C LEU A 88 -6.99 1.97 6.52
N VAL A 89 -8.02 1.22 6.90
CA VAL A 89 -8.15 0.64 8.25
C VAL A 89 -7.57 -0.78 8.26
N VAL A 90 -6.65 -1.04 9.18
CA VAL A 90 -6.02 -2.35 9.39
C VAL A 90 -7.11 -3.39 9.69
N PRO A 91 -7.22 -4.46 8.89
CA PRO A 91 -8.33 -5.40 9.02
C PRO A 91 -8.12 -6.31 10.24
N GLY A 92 -9.20 -6.57 10.98
CA GLY A 92 -9.21 -7.61 12.03
C GLY A 92 -9.34 -9.04 11.49
N TYR A 93 -9.55 -9.20 10.18
CA TYR A 93 -9.81 -10.47 9.51
C TYR A 93 -9.04 -10.55 8.19
N MET A 94 -8.26 -11.62 8.01
CA MET A 94 -7.39 -11.81 6.82
C MET A 94 -8.11 -12.49 5.66
N GLY A 95 -9.43 -12.32 5.54
CA GLY A 95 -10.24 -12.90 4.46
C GLY A 95 -10.58 -14.39 4.63
N HIS A 96 -9.89 -15.14 5.49
CA HIS A 96 -10.24 -16.53 5.80
C HIS A 96 -10.00 -16.92 7.27
N GLY A 97 -10.93 -17.68 7.88
CA GLY A 97 -10.85 -18.09 9.30
C GLY A 97 -9.71 -19.07 9.64
N ALA A 98 -9.06 -19.64 8.62
CA ALA A 98 -7.86 -20.47 8.78
C ALA A 98 -6.56 -19.66 8.85
N LEU A 99 -6.61 -18.37 8.51
CA LEU A 99 -5.45 -17.52 8.51
C LEU A 99 -5.34 -16.71 9.80
N GLU A 100 -4.10 -16.44 10.17
CA GLU A 100 -3.73 -15.44 11.15
C GLU A 100 -2.71 -14.48 10.56
N LEU A 101 -2.80 -13.22 10.95
CA LEU A 101 -1.78 -12.23 10.63
C LEU A 101 -0.53 -12.52 11.47
N ILE A 102 0.61 -12.70 10.80
CA ILE A 102 1.91 -12.85 11.48
C ILE A 102 2.59 -11.49 11.60
N ARG A 103 2.70 -10.75 10.49
CA ARG A 103 3.32 -9.42 10.47
C ARG A 103 2.99 -8.63 9.21
N CYS A 104 3.13 -7.31 9.30
CA CYS A 104 3.27 -6.42 8.14
C CYS A 104 4.73 -6.41 7.68
N VAL A 105 4.97 -6.44 6.37
CA VAL A 105 6.34 -6.41 5.79
C VAL A 105 6.60 -5.18 4.94
N ALA A 106 5.57 -4.47 4.51
CA ALA A 106 5.71 -3.20 3.82
C ALA A 106 4.40 -2.40 3.85
N VAL A 107 4.55 -1.08 3.86
CA VAL A 107 3.51 -0.11 3.52
C VAL A 107 3.89 0.53 2.20
N THR A 108 2.98 0.51 1.24
CA THR A 108 3.15 1.17 -0.06
C THR A 108 2.09 2.27 -0.19
N ILE A 109 2.53 3.47 -0.53
CA ILE A 109 1.65 4.60 -0.83
C ILE A 109 1.96 5.06 -2.25
N ASP A 110 0.97 4.93 -3.12
CA ASP A 110 1.01 5.42 -4.50
C ASP A 110 0.18 6.70 -4.54
N CYS A 111 0.65 7.73 -5.26
CA CYS A 111 -0.07 8.98 -5.38
C CYS A 111 0.23 9.68 -6.72
N CYS A 112 -0.78 10.35 -7.28
CA CYS A 112 -0.64 11.14 -8.49
C CYS A 112 -1.07 12.57 -8.25
N SER A 113 -0.11 13.49 -8.21
CA SER A 113 -0.34 14.88 -7.83
C SER A 113 0.55 15.88 -8.55
N HIS A 114 0.21 17.17 -8.45
CA HIS A 114 1.03 18.29 -8.89
C HIS A 114 0.77 19.56 -8.06
N ASP A 115 1.61 20.58 -8.26
CA ASP A 115 1.45 21.89 -7.62
C ASP A 115 0.69 22.90 -8.50
N GLN A 116 0.60 24.16 -8.11
CA GLN A 116 -0.10 25.22 -8.86
C GLN A 116 0.37 25.46 -10.31
N GLY A 117 1.48 24.88 -10.74
CA GLY A 117 1.91 24.98 -12.14
C GLY A 117 2.65 26.27 -12.50
N TRP A 118 2.87 27.17 -11.55
CA TRP A 118 3.62 28.41 -11.74
C TRP A 118 4.40 28.80 -10.48
N ALA A 119 5.45 29.62 -10.63
CA ALA A 119 6.14 30.28 -9.54
C ALA A 119 6.84 31.55 -10.03
N ASP A 120 6.94 32.56 -9.16
CA ASP A 120 7.53 33.87 -9.49
C ASP A 120 9.05 33.82 -9.77
N THR A 121 9.75 32.83 -9.22
CA THR A 121 11.19 32.63 -9.41
C THR A 121 11.48 31.33 -10.14
N SER A 122 12.26 31.41 -11.22
CA SER A 122 12.50 30.30 -12.15
C SER A 122 13.52 29.27 -11.68
N ASP A 123 14.45 29.66 -10.79
CA ASP A 123 15.68 28.89 -10.52
C ASP A 123 15.43 27.51 -9.89
N ALA A 124 14.25 27.28 -9.33
CA ALA A 124 13.85 26.01 -8.73
C ALA A 124 12.66 25.33 -9.43
N ASN A 125 12.18 25.90 -10.55
CA ASN A 125 11.08 25.30 -11.30
C ASN A 125 11.50 23.95 -11.90
N GLY A 126 10.59 22.99 -11.92
CA GLY A 126 10.90 21.62 -12.34
C GLY A 126 11.79 20.85 -11.34
N THR A 127 11.92 21.34 -10.10
CA THR A 127 12.63 20.65 -9.03
C THR A 127 11.73 20.47 -7.80
N TYR A 128 12.13 19.63 -6.86
CA TYR A 128 11.45 19.48 -5.56
C TYR A 128 11.88 20.56 -4.54
N ARG A 129 12.73 21.51 -4.91
CA ARG A 129 13.28 22.51 -3.98
C ARG A 129 12.31 23.68 -3.80
N GLY A 130 12.09 24.06 -2.54
CA GLY A 130 11.24 25.21 -2.19
C GLY A 130 9.79 25.04 -2.61
N THR A 131 9.31 23.80 -2.70
CA THR A 131 7.90 23.46 -2.89
C THR A 131 7.17 23.40 -1.55
N ASN A 132 6.00 24.04 -1.47
CA ASN A 132 5.19 24.09 -0.25
C ASN A 132 3.82 23.44 -0.44
N SER A 133 3.73 22.48 -1.37
CA SER A 133 2.67 21.48 -1.44
C SER A 133 3.25 20.07 -1.48
N TRP A 134 2.64 19.16 -0.73
CA TRP A 134 3.14 17.80 -0.53
C TRP A 134 2.02 16.86 -0.09
N ILE A 135 2.30 15.56 -0.17
CA ILE A 135 1.46 14.50 0.36
C ILE A 135 2.17 13.94 1.59
N GLU A 136 1.42 13.68 2.64
CA GLU A 136 1.93 13.06 3.87
C GLU A 136 0.96 12.03 4.40
N PHE A 137 1.44 11.17 5.29
CA PHE A 137 0.61 10.20 5.99
C PHE A 137 0.84 10.25 7.48
N ASP A 138 -0.13 9.75 8.24
CA ASP A 138 0.03 9.41 9.66
C ASP A 138 -0.71 8.12 10.00
N VAL A 139 -0.51 7.66 11.25
CA VAL A 139 -1.23 6.52 11.80
C VAL A 139 -2.09 6.98 12.95
N LEU A 140 -3.36 6.61 12.88
CA LEU A 140 -4.35 6.86 13.92
C LEU A 140 -4.72 5.54 14.61
N ASP A 141 -4.93 5.58 15.92
CA ASP A 141 -5.54 4.45 16.64
C ASP A 141 -7.05 4.38 16.41
N ALA A 142 -7.70 3.38 17.02
CA ALA A 142 -9.15 3.17 16.92
C ALA A 142 -10.00 4.33 17.47
N THR A 143 -9.39 5.28 18.20
CA THR A 143 -10.04 6.49 18.72
C THR A 143 -9.74 7.74 17.88
N ASN A 144 -9.10 7.57 16.72
CA ASN A 144 -8.59 8.64 15.85
C ASN A 144 -7.49 9.50 16.50
N LYS A 145 -6.79 8.99 17.51
CA LYS A 145 -5.63 9.67 18.07
C LYS A 145 -4.39 9.28 17.27
N GLN A 146 -3.58 10.27 16.91
CA GLN A 146 -2.29 10.03 16.25
C GLN A 146 -1.34 9.24 17.15
N VAL A 147 -0.82 8.14 16.62
CA VAL A 147 0.14 7.24 17.27
C VAL A 147 1.46 7.12 16.52
N PHE A 148 1.51 7.59 15.27
CA PHE A 148 2.73 7.71 14.47
C PHE A 148 2.82 9.13 13.90
N PRO A 149 4.00 9.76 13.90
CA PRO A 149 4.16 11.14 13.43
C PRO A 149 3.79 11.29 11.95
N ARG A 150 3.26 12.47 11.59
CA ARG A 150 3.03 12.82 10.18
C ARG A 150 4.36 12.75 9.42
N THR A 151 4.37 11.99 8.34
CA THR A 151 5.56 11.71 7.54
C THR A 151 5.27 12.02 6.08
N THR A 152 6.15 12.80 5.45
CA THR A 152 6.02 13.16 4.04
C THR A 152 6.13 11.91 3.15
N VAL A 153 5.14 11.70 2.29
CA VAL A 153 5.15 10.67 1.23
C VAL A 153 5.95 11.18 0.04
N CYS A 154 5.56 12.33 -0.50
CA CYS A 154 6.23 12.99 -1.60
C CYS A 154 5.97 14.49 -1.56
N ARG A 155 6.85 15.26 -2.19
CA ARG A 155 6.61 16.67 -2.48
C ARG A 155 6.21 16.82 -3.95
N ASN A 156 5.34 17.78 -4.24
CA ASN A 156 4.99 18.10 -5.63
C ASN A 156 6.18 18.73 -6.34
N LEU A 157 6.29 18.48 -7.64
CA LEU A 157 7.31 19.11 -8.47
C LEU A 157 6.94 20.57 -8.68
N ARG A 158 7.86 21.48 -8.36
CA ARG A 158 7.57 22.91 -8.34
C ARG A 158 7.24 23.47 -9.73
N ALA A 159 6.26 24.35 -9.78
CA ALA A 159 5.77 25.09 -10.94
C ALA A 159 5.49 24.19 -12.14
N THR A 160 4.85 23.05 -11.91
CA THR A 160 4.54 22.07 -12.96
C THR A 160 3.06 21.68 -12.91
N PRO A 161 2.26 21.97 -13.96
CA PRO A 161 0.83 21.63 -13.99
C PRO A 161 0.57 20.18 -14.40
N SER A 162 1.62 19.38 -14.60
CA SER A 162 1.50 17.98 -15.01
C SER A 162 1.52 17.08 -13.79
N TYR A 163 0.49 16.25 -13.66
CA TYR A 163 0.46 15.16 -12.69
C TYR A 163 1.71 14.28 -12.78
N ARG A 164 2.27 13.95 -11.61
CA ARG A 164 3.36 13.00 -11.49
C ARG A 164 2.95 11.86 -10.56
N HIS A 165 3.26 10.63 -10.96
CA HIS A 165 3.00 9.44 -10.17
C HIS A 165 4.21 9.13 -9.27
N HIS A 166 4.01 9.23 -7.97
CA HIS A 166 4.99 8.89 -6.95
C HIS A 166 4.60 7.62 -6.20
N VAL A 167 5.59 6.80 -5.88
CA VAL A 167 5.41 5.57 -5.08
C VAL A 167 6.43 5.56 -3.95
N MET A 168 5.95 5.48 -2.71
CA MET A 168 6.79 5.32 -1.52
C MET A 168 6.56 3.93 -0.93
N ILE A 169 7.62 3.17 -0.73
CA ILE A 169 7.58 1.88 -0.03
C ILE A 169 8.35 2.01 1.29
N SER A 170 7.64 1.98 2.41
CA SER A 170 8.25 1.97 3.73
C SER A 170 8.34 0.56 4.30
N ARG A 171 9.52 0.23 4.82
CA ARG A 171 9.80 -0.98 5.61
C ARG A 171 10.25 -0.62 7.03
N ASP A 172 9.90 0.57 7.48
CA ASP A 172 10.22 1.04 8.83
C ASP A 172 9.56 0.15 9.88
N SER A 173 10.35 -0.38 10.82
CA SER A 173 9.86 -1.35 11.79
C SER A 173 8.83 -0.78 12.76
N GLU A 174 8.94 0.51 13.11
CA GLU A 174 8.01 1.14 14.04
C GLU A 174 6.64 1.31 13.38
N LEU A 175 6.60 1.83 12.15
CA LEU A 175 5.39 1.89 11.33
C LEU A 175 4.74 0.51 11.15
N LEU A 176 5.53 -0.50 10.77
CA LEU A 176 5.01 -1.85 10.51
C LEU A 176 4.40 -2.50 11.76
N ASN A 177 4.89 -2.19 12.96
CA ASN A 177 4.32 -2.66 14.23
C ASN A 177 2.93 -2.07 14.51
N PHE A 178 2.64 -0.86 14.03
CA PHE A 178 1.29 -0.32 14.11
C PHE A 178 0.35 -0.97 13.10
N MET A 179 0.85 -1.30 11.92
CA MET A 179 0.06 -1.89 10.83
C MET A 179 -0.39 -3.33 11.06
N VAL A 180 -0.06 -3.95 12.19
CA VAL A 180 -0.62 -5.25 12.60
C VAL A 180 -1.76 -5.13 13.61
N THR A 181 -2.05 -3.93 14.11
CA THR A 181 -3.07 -3.72 15.14
C THR A 181 -4.43 -3.44 14.48
N PRO A 182 -5.44 -4.30 14.66
CA PRO A 182 -6.76 -4.08 14.06
C PRO A 182 -7.37 -2.73 14.44
N ASN A 183 -8.12 -2.15 13.49
CA ASN A 183 -8.78 -0.85 13.61
C ASN A 183 -7.85 0.36 13.72
N TYR A 184 -6.54 0.19 13.65
CA TYR A 184 -5.63 1.31 13.40
C TYR A 184 -5.79 1.72 11.95
N ALA A 185 -5.56 2.99 11.65
CA ALA A 185 -5.74 3.53 10.31
C ALA A 185 -4.46 4.20 9.83
N LEU A 186 -4.06 3.91 8.59
CA LEU A 186 -3.12 4.73 7.85
C LEU A 186 -3.92 5.77 7.07
N VAL A 187 -3.61 7.05 7.25
CA VAL A 187 -4.33 8.15 6.61
C VAL A 187 -3.36 8.94 5.77
N VAL A 188 -3.69 9.14 4.49
CA VAL A 188 -2.97 10.01 3.56
C VAL A 188 -3.70 11.34 3.46
N SER A 189 -2.94 12.43 3.54
CA SER A 189 -3.45 13.80 3.49
C SER A 189 -2.71 14.65 2.46
N LEU A 190 -3.46 15.55 1.81
CA LEU A 190 -2.94 16.57 0.91
C LEU A 190 -2.61 17.84 1.70
N ARG A 191 -1.45 18.44 1.40
CA ARG A 191 -0.95 19.66 2.05
C ARG A 191 -0.61 20.75 1.06
N ALA A 192 -0.90 21.99 1.44
CA ALA A 192 -0.35 23.21 0.86
C ALA A 192 -0.30 24.30 1.95
N GLN A 193 0.85 24.95 2.15
CA GLN A 193 1.06 25.76 3.36
C GLN A 193 0.83 27.27 3.18
N TYR A 194 1.32 27.85 2.09
CA TYR A 194 1.36 29.31 1.93
C TYR A 194 0.44 29.76 0.80
N GLY A 195 -0.18 30.95 0.93
CA GLY A 195 -1.02 31.50 -0.13
C GLY A 195 -0.31 31.54 -1.49
N GLY A 196 -1.04 31.18 -2.54
CA GLY A 196 -0.49 30.98 -3.90
C GLY A 196 0.05 29.57 -4.17
N TRP A 197 0.17 28.71 -3.14
CA TRP A 197 0.41 27.27 -3.33
C TRP A 197 -0.91 26.51 -3.36
N ALA A 198 -0.91 25.42 -4.11
CA ALA A 198 -2.03 24.50 -4.21
C ALA A 198 -1.53 23.07 -4.34
N ASN A 199 -2.41 22.11 -4.05
CA ASN A 199 -2.15 20.70 -4.24
C ASN A 199 -3.31 20.08 -5.02
N TYR A 200 -2.96 19.54 -6.19
CA TYR A 200 -3.89 18.87 -7.08
C TYR A 200 -3.55 17.39 -7.04
N ALA A 201 -4.52 16.54 -6.73
CA ALA A 201 -4.36 15.10 -6.71
C ALA A 201 -5.53 14.44 -7.44
N LYS A 202 -5.27 13.33 -8.12
CA LYS A 202 -6.29 12.57 -8.86
C LYS A 202 -6.29 11.08 -8.57
N PHE A 203 -5.32 10.63 -7.80
CA PHE A 203 -5.17 9.23 -7.46
C PHE A 203 -4.34 9.11 -6.20
N THR A 204 -4.77 8.22 -5.31
CA THR A 204 -3.92 7.69 -4.24
C THR A 204 -4.34 6.26 -3.93
N ARG A 205 -3.36 5.43 -3.58
CA ARG A 205 -3.57 4.07 -3.11
C ARG A 205 -2.71 3.81 -1.89
N ILE A 206 -3.28 3.16 -0.89
CA ILE A 206 -2.54 2.60 0.24
C ILE A 206 -2.57 1.08 0.10
N SER A 207 -1.43 0.43 0.28
CA SER A 207 -1.29 -1.03 0.26
C SER A 207 -0.44 -1.51 1.43
N LEU A 208 -0.94 -2.51 2.15
CA LEU A 208 -0.29 -3.19 3.27
C LEU A 208 0.01 -4.62 2.85
N ALA A 209 1.31 -4.96 2.82
CA ALA A 209 1.75 -6.31 2.52
C ALA A 209 1.86 -7.12 3.82
N TYR A 210 1.06 -8.18 3.93
CA TYR A 210 0.97 -9.01 5.12
C TYR A 210 1.51 -10.43 4.91
N VAL A 211 2.39 -10.83 5.81
CA VAL A 211 2.71 -12.24 6.01
C VAL A 211 1.62 -12.82 6.88
N VAL A 212 0.93 -13.83 6.34
CA VAL A 212 -0.08 -14.59 7.04
C VAL A 212 0.38 -16.03 7.24
N GLY A 213 -0.14 -16.66 8.29
CA GLY A 213 0.10 -18.06 8.60
C GLY A 213 -1.18 -18.86 8.60
N LEU A 214 -1.06 -20.17 8.40
CA LEU A 214 -2.10 -21.10 8.79
C LEU A 214 -2.13 -21.16 10.32
N ARG A 215 -3.31 -20.98 10.91
CA ARG A 215 -3.56 -21.25 12.33
C ARG A 215 -3.31 -22.72 12.63
N ASP A 216 -3.22 -23.08 13.91
CA ASP A 216 -3.07 -24.48 14.28
C ASP A 216 -4.32 -25.31 13.93
N TYR A 217 -4.25 -25.94 12.75
CA TYR A 217 -5.30 -26.77 12.19
C TYR A 217 -4.93 -28.24 12.38
N SER A 218 -5.88 -29.06 12.81
CA SER A 218 -5.74 -30.51 12.67
C SER A 218 -5.76 -30.92 11.20
N ILE A 219 -5.21 -32.10 10.89
CA ILE A 219 -5.27 -32.68 9.54
C ILE A 219 -6.72 -32.80 9.05
N VAL A 220 -7.66 -33.15 9.94
CA VAL A 220 -9.08 -33.27 9.62
C VAL A 220 -9.70 -31.91 9.27
N GLN A 221 -9.39 -30.85 10.03
CA GLN A 221 -9.85 -29.50 9.72
C GLN A 221 -9.27 -28.98 8.40
N ALA A 222 -7.98 -29.26 8.14
CA ALA A 222 -7.34 -28.90 6.89
C ALA A 222 -7.99 -29.61 5.69
N GLN A 223 -8.27 -30.91 5.80
CA GLN A 223 -8.95 -31.66 4.74
C GLN A 223 -10.35 -31.11 4.47
N LYS A 224 -11.16 -30.87 5.52
CA LYS A 224 -12.49 -30.29 5.37
C LYS A 224 -12.45 -28.91 4.69
N THR A 225 -11.45 -28.10 5.04
CA THR A 225 -11.25 -26.78 4.43
C THR A 225 -10.89 -26.90 2.96
N LEU A 226 -9.99 -27.84 2.60
CA LEU A 226 -9.66 -28.12 1.20
C LEU A 226 -10.89 -28.58 0.41
N ASP A 227 -11.70 -29.48 0.96
CA ASP A 227 -12.89 -30.00 0.27
C ASP A 227 -13.89 -28.87 -0.01
N SER A 228 -14.09 -27.98 0.97
CA SER A 228 -14.94 -26.79 0.82
C SER A 228 -14.39 -25.84 -0.24
N LEU A 229 -13.08 -25.57 -0.19
CA LEU A 229 -12.42 -24.76 -1.19
C LEU A 229 -12.59 -25.41 -2.56
N VAL A 230 -12.21 -26.66 -2.78
CA VAL A 230 -12.26 -27.30 -4.11
C VAL A 230 -13.68 -27.25 -4.72
N ALA A 231 -14.72 -27.41 -3.90
CA ALA A 231 -16.11 -27.24 -4.34
C ALA A 231 -16.43 -25.82 -4.85
N ASP A 232 -15.75 -24.80 -4.31
CA ASP A 232 -15.89 -23.39 -4.68
C ASP A 232 -14.93 -22.95 -5.81
N HIS A 233 -13.83 -23.68 -6.06
CA HIS A 233 -12.86 -23.36 -7.14
C HIS A 233 -13.53 -23.39 -8.52
N GLY A 234 -14.54 -24.23 -8.70
CA GLY A 234 -15.35 -24.27 -9.93
C GLY A 234 -16.20 -23.02 -10.16
N LYS A 235 -16.25 -22.07 -9.22
CA LYS A 235 -17.14 -20.89 -9.23
C LYS A 235 -16.41 -19.55 -9.14
N LYS A 236 -15.12 -19.51 -8.76
CA LYS A 236 -14.35 -18.27 -8.57
C LYS A 236 -12.89 -18.43 -8.98
N ALA A 237 -12.29 -17.37 -9.52
CA ALA A 237 -10.84 -17.28 -9.70
C ALA A 237 -10.18 -16.95 -8.36
N TRP A 238 -9.34 -17.85 -7.84
CA TRP A 238 -8.61 -17.62 -6.58
C TRP A 238 -7.22 -17.04 -6.78
N TRP A 239 -6.65 -17.19 -7.96
CA TRP A 239 -5.27 -16.80 -8.25
C TRP A 239 -5.20 -15.30 -8.62
N GLY A 240 -5.59 -14.42 -7.70
CA GLY A 240 -5.57 -12.97 -7.88
C GLY A 240 -6.32 -12.49 -9.14
N PRO A 241 -6.34 -11.17 -9.41
CA PRO A 241 -6.60 -10.72 -10.78
C PRO A 241 -5.48 -11.26 -11.69
N ALA A 242 -5.83 -11.75 -12.88
CA ALA A 242 -4.83 -11.99 -13.92
C ALA A 242 -3.98 -10.73 -14.05
N ALA A 243 -2.64 -10.87 -14.02
CA ALA A 243 -1.75 -9.75 -14.27
C ALA A 243 -2.25 -9.02 -15.51
N VAL A 244 -2.59 -7.73 -15.36
CA VAL A 244 -2.96 -6.90 -16.51
C VAL A 244 -1.75 -6.94 -17.43
N ALA A 245 -1.94 -7.47 -18.64
CA ALA A 245 -0.88 -7.48 -19.64
C ALA A 245 -0.41 -6.03 -19.86
N PRO A 246 0.91 -5.80 -20.05
CA PRO A 246 1.47 -4.47 -20.24
C PRO A 246 0.84 -3.72 -21.42
#